data_AF-A0A2E0U809-F1
#
_entry.id   AF-A0A2E0U809-F1
#
_cell.length_a   1.000
_cell.length_b   1.000
_cell.length_c   1.000
_cell.angle_alpha   90.00
_cell.angle_beta   90.00
_cell.angle_gamma   90.00
#
_symmetry.space_group_name_H-M   'P 1'
#
loop_
_entity.id
_entity.type
_entity.pdbx_description
1 polymer ?
#
loop_
_entity_poly.entity_id
_entity_poly.type
_entity_poly.pdbx_seq_one_letter_code
_entity_poly.pdbx_strand_id
1 'polypeptide(L)'
;MASCGENAATGSQPQTAETETPPVEAAEANSTENQTSDNSKTARCVIRTRDAGIDRSCQFKPESGGSFALSDMEDGELISGITTVNVTIFGKGEAEVRGLTTDGINSRWGIATRSETDPACWVGSDFEICAY
;
A
#
# COMPACT_ATOMS: atom_id res chain seq x y z
N MET A 1 -19.84 61.63 -16.54
CA MET A 1 -18.56 61.06 -17.01
C MET A 1 -18.89 59.77 -17.76
N ALA A 2 -18.36 59.67 -19.00
CA ALA A 2 -18.39 58.60 -20.02
C ALA A 2 -18.79 57.17 -19.55
N SER A 3 -19.68 56.39 -20.21
CA SER A 3 -19.65 55.80 -21.59
C SER A 3 -18.33 55.06 -21.86
N CYS A 4 -18.21 53.80 -22.29
CA CYS A 4 -18.89 52.96 -23.31
C CYS A 4 -18.66 51.47 -22.91
N GLY A 5 -19.24 50.39 -23.45
CA GLY A 5 -20.08 50.09 -24.61
C GLY A 5 -20.14 48.55 -24.69
N GLU A 6 -21.33 47.95 -24.80
CA GLU A 6 -21.82 47.21 -25.97
C GLU A 6 -20.93 46.07 -26.50
N ASN A 7 -21.49 44.85 -26.54
CA ASN A 7 -21.84 44.21 -27.80
C ASN A 7 -22.87 43.09 -27.59
N ALA A 8 -23.96 43.21 -28.32
CA ALA A 8 -24.93 42.16 -28.60
C ALA A 8 -24.58 41.53 -29.95
N ALA A 9 -24.85 40.23 -30.11
CA ALA A 9 -25.64 39.65 -31.21
C ALA A 9 -25.24 38.21 -31.57
N THR A 10 -26.26 37.34 -31.59
CA THR A 10 -26.61 36.44 -32.70
C THR A 10 -25.87 35.11 -32.91
N GLY A 11 -26.67 34.04 -33.01
CA GLY A 11 -26.41 32.84 -33.82
C GLY A 11 -26.72 31.53 -33.07
N SER A 12 -27.97 31.08 -33.03
CA SER A 12 -28.58 30.10 -33.97
C SER A 12 -28.00 28.67 -33.91
N GLN A 13 -28.73 27.78 -33.24
CA GLN A 13 -28.79 26.32 -33.49
C GLN A 13 -29.34 26.05 -34.92
N PRO A 14 -29.07 24.90 -35.60
CA PRO A 14 -29.50 23.56 -35.15
C PRO A 14 -28.60 22.33 -35.47
N GLN A 15 -28.82 21.28 -34.65
CA GLN A 15 -28.92 19.81 -34.89
C GLN A 15 -28.21 19.21 -36.12
N THR A 16 -27.51 18.07 -36.08
CA THR A 16 -27.92 16.72 -35.66
C THR A 16 -26.70 15.77 -35.63
N ALA A 17 -26.69 14.80 -34.71
CA ALA A 17 -26.38 13.38 -34.96
C ALA A 17 -26.29 12.67 -33.61
N GLU A 18 -27.45 12.42 -33.01
CA GLU A 18 -27.59 11.42 -31.97
C GLU A 18 -27.67 10.05 -32.67
N THR A 19 -26.62 9.24 -32.49
CA THR A 19 -26.67 7.80 -32.75
C THR A 19 -26.53 7.11 -31.41
N GLU A 20 -27.69 6.76 -30.87
CA GLU A 20 -28.05 5.47 -30.27
C GLU A 20 -26.94 4.66 -29.56
N THR A 21 -27.06 4.63 -28.22
CA THR A 21 -27.05 3.49 -27.26
C THR A 21 -26.01 2.36 -27.38
N PRO A 22 -25.49 1.78 -26.26
CA PRO A 22 -26.25 1.34 -25.07
C PRO A 22 -25.72 1.87 -23.72
N PRO A 23 -26.47 1.66 -22.61
CA PRO A 23 -25.92 1.83 -21.27
C PRO A 23 -24.72 0.89 -21.13
N VAL A 24 -23.56 1.41 -20.72
CA VAL A 24 -22.54 0.55 -20.11
C VAL A 24 -23.05 0.18 -18.72
N GLU A 25 -23.95 -0.78 -18.76
CA GLU A 25 -24.04 -1.95 -17.90
C GLU A 25 -23.00 -1.91 -16.79
N ALA A 26 -23.50 -1.77 -15.57
CA ALA A 26 -22.81 -2.20 -14.38
C ALA A 26 -22.26 -3.60 -14.65
N ALA A 27 -20.99 -3.66 -15.02
CA ALA A 27 -20.21 -4.87 -14.92
C ALA A 27 -20.01 -5.10 -13.42
N GLU A 28 -21.04 -5.68 -12.80
CA GLU A 28 -20.86 -6.72 -11.82
C GLU A 28 -20.02 -7.82 -12.47
N ALA A 29 -18.72 -7.56 -12.58
CA ALA A 29 -17.74 -8.61 -12.73
C ALA A 29 -17.65 -9.27 -11.37
N ASN A 30 -18.62 -10.16 -11.18
CA ASN A 30 -18.46 -11.47 -10.61
C ASN A 30 -17.57 -11.46 -9.37
N SER A 31 -18.24 -11.56 -8.22
CA SER A 31 -17.80 -12.29 -7.03
C SER A 31 -17.23 -13.66 -7.43
N THR A 32 -16.10 -13.63 -8.12
CA THR A 32 -15.15 -14.70 -8.09
C THR A 32 -14.67 -14.60 -6.67
N GLU A 33 -15.16 -15.51 -5.85
CA GLU A 33 -14.43 -16.08 -4.73
C GLU A 33 -13.03 -16.48 -5.24
N ASN A 34 -12.20 -15.49 -5.57
CA ASN A 34 -10.80 -15.71 -5.77
C ASN A 34 -10.28 -15.72 -4.35
N GLN A 35 -10.49 -16.88 -3.73
CA GLN A 35 -9.64 -17.44 -2.69
C GLN A 35 -8.32 -16.68 -2.76
N THR A 36 -8.20 -15.69 -1.89
CA THR A 36 -6.91 -15.11 -1.60
C THR A 36 -6.23 -16.29 -0.96
N SER A 37 -5.54 -17.09 -1.79
CA SER A 37 -4.59 -18.07 -1.33
C SER A 37 -3.68 -17.24 -0.47
N ASP A 38 -3.94 -17.27 0.82
CA ASP A 38 -3.17 -16.53 1.78
C ASP A 38 -1.82 -17.21 1.75
N ASN A 39 -0.95 -16.74 0.85
CA ASN A 39 0.38 -17.31 0.61
C ASN A 39 1.32 -16.91 1.75
N SER A 40 0.77 -16.78 2.95
CA SER A 40 1.48 -16.47 4.16
C SER A 40 2.25 -17.72 4.57
N LYS A 41 3.56 -17.54 4.76
CA LYS A 41 4.47 -18.57 5.25
C LYS A 41 4.95 -18.17 6.63
N THR A 42 5.28 -19.14 7.46
CA THR A 42 5.98 -18.88 8.72
C THR A 42 7.42 -18.46 8.41
N ALA A 43 7.87 -17.37 9.00
CA ALA A 43 9.25 -16.89 8.96
C ALA A 43 9.74 -16.63 10.38
N ARG A 44 11.06 -16.59 10.59
CA ARG A 44 11.60 -15.98 11.81
C ARG A 44 11.76 -14.48 11.56
N CYS A 45 11.14 -13.68 12.41
CA CYS A 45 11.09 -12.24 12.25
C CYS A 45 11.86 -11.57 13.38
N VAL A 46 12.82 -10.73 13.00
CA VAL A 46 13.58 -9.90 13.93
C VAL A 46 13.29 -8.46 13.57
N ILE A 47 12.57 -7.76 14.44
CA ILE A 47 12.24 -6.34 14.24
C ILE A 47 12.79 -5.58 15.43
N ARG A 48 13.55 -4.52 15.16
CA ARG A 48 14.08 -3.60 16.16
C ARG A 48 13.63 -2.20 15.81
N THR A 49 13.09 -1.49 16.77
CA THR A 49 12.83 -0.05 16.70
C THR A 49 13.54 0.62 17.88
N ARG A 50 13.42 1.95 18.00
CA ARG A 50 13.96 2.67 19.15
C ARG A 50 13.37 2.21 20.48
N ASP A 51 12.08 1.86 20.48
CA ASP A 51 11.29 1.66 21.70
C ASP A 51 10.96 0.18 21.99
N ALA A 52 11.08 -0.70 20.99
CA ALA A 52 10.71 -2.10 21.10
C ALA A 52 11.56 -3.01 20.21
N GLY A 53 11.51 -4.31 20.48
CA GLY A 53 12.10 -5.32 19.61
C GLY A 53 11.49 -6.70 19.80
N ILE A 54 11.46 -7.47 18.71
CA ILE A 54 11.04 -8.88 18.70
C ILE A 54 12.07 -9.75 18.00
N ASP A 55 12.11 -11.02 18.39
CA ASP A 55 12.81 -12.11 17.71
C ASP A 55 11.98 -13.38 17.90
N ARG A 56 11.03 -13.62 17.00
CA ARG A 56 10.05 -14.72 17.10
C ARG A 56 9.49 -15.09 15.73
N SER A 57 8.77 -16.20 15.67
CA SER A 57 8.04 -16.58 14.46
C SER A 57 6.96 -15.56 14.14
N CYS A 58 6.79 -15.23 12.87
CA CYS A 58 5.71 -14.39 12.38
C CYS A 58 5.23 -14.89 11.01
N GLN A 59 4.06 -14.40 10.58
CA GLN A 59 3.56 -14.66 9.24
C GLN A 59 4.24 -13.70 8.27
N PHE A 60 4.87 -14.25 7.24
CA PHE A 60 5.42 -13.52 6.11
C PHE A 60 4.49 -13.74 4.92
N LYS A 61 3.95 -12.65 4.39
CA LYS A 61 3.12 -12.67 3.20
C LYS A 61 3.87 -12.02 2.03
N PRO A 62 4.33 -12.79 1.03
CA PRO A 62 4.95 -12.22 -0.15
C PRO A 62 3.94 -11.40 -0.94
N GLU A 63 4.40 -10.28 -1.47
CA GLU A 63 3.67 -9.42 -2.38
C GLU A 63 4.44 -9.24 -3.69
N SER A 64 3.86 -8.47 -4.63
CA SER A 64 4.47 -8.22 -5.93
C SER A 64 5.79 -7.45 -5.82
N GLY A 65 6.70 -7.69 -6.76
CA GLY A 65 7.99 -7.00 -6.82
C GLY A 65 8.97 -7.35 -5.69
N GLY A 66 8.70 -8.42 -4.94
CA GLY A 66 9.50 -8.82 -3.78
C GLY A 66 9.15 -8.06 -2.50
N SER A 67 8.17 -7.16 -2.55
CA SER A 67 7.55 -6.56 -1.37
C SER A 67 6.91 -7.64 -0.50
N PHE A 68 6.65 -7.33 0.76
CA PHE A 68 6.03 -8.28 1.68
C PHE A 68 5.40 -7.59 2.87
N ALA A 69 4.48 -8.32 3.52
CA ALA A 69 3.93 -7.97 4.82
C ALA A 69 4.39 -8.98 5.88
N LEU A 70 4.57 -8.48 7.10
CA LEU A 70 4.80 -9.26 8.32
C LEU A 70 3.62 -9.03 9.26
N SER A 71 3.11 -10.11 9.86
CA SER A 71 2.05 -10.05 10.88
C SER A 71 2.28 -11.12 11.95
N ASP A 72 1.58 -10.97 13.07
CA ASP A 72 1.60 -11.97 14.14
C ASP A 72 1.08 -13.35 13.68
N MET A 73 1.48 -14.41 14.38
CA MET A 73 1.01 -15.77 14.07
C MET A 73 -0.47 -16.00 14.39
N GLU A 74 -1.01 -15.28 15.36
CA GLU A 74 -2.36 -15.45 15.94
C GLU A 74 -3.24 -14.21 15.71
N ASP A 75 -2.94 -13.42 14.67
CA ASP A 75 -3.65 -12.17 14.33
C ASP A 75 -3.63 -11.10 15.45
N GLY A 76 -2.62 -11.17 16.32
CA GLY A 76 -2.38 -10.19 17.38
C GLY A 76 -1.44 -9.04 16.98
N GLU A 77 -0.81 -8.47 18.00
CA GLU A 77 0.23 -7.46 17.81
C GLU A 77 1.53 -8.13 17.36
N LEU A 78 2.11 -7.66 16.26
CA LEU A 78 3.42 -8.11 15.80
C LEU A 78 4.52 -7.57 16.72
N ILE A 79 4.52 -6.26 16.96
CA ILE A 79 5.46 -5.53 17.83
C ILE A 79 4.77 -4.30 18.42
N SER A 80 4.98 -4.00 19.70
CA SER A 80 4.44 -2.85 20.46
C SER A 80 3.61 -1.83 19.68
N GLY A 81 2.29 -1.95 19.75
CA GLY A 81 1.29 -1.10 19.10
C GLY A 81 1.06 -1.33 17.60
N ILE A 82 1.74 -2.30 16.98
CA ILE A 82 1.77 -2.53 15.53
C ILE A 82 1.33 -3.97 15.22
N THR A 83 0.28 -4.12 14.41
CA THR A 83 -0.29 -5.41 14.00
C THR A 83 0.36 -5.95 12.73
N THR A 84 0.73 -5.05 11.81
CA THR A 84 1.30 -5.45 10.52
C THR A 84 2.40 -4.49 10.11
N VAL A 85 3.49 -5.02 9.55
CA VAL A 85 4.55 -4.23 8.92
C VAL A 85 4.59 -4.56 7.44
N ASN A 86 4.46 -3.54 6.60
CA ASN A 86 4.54 -3.66 5.14
C ASN A 86 5.87 -3.09 4.67
N VAL A 87 6.59 -3.86 3.86
CA VAL A 87 7.84 -3.47 3.22
C VAL A 87 7.61 -3.42 1.73
N THR A 88 7.49 -2.21 1.19
CA THR A 88 7.22 -1.97 -0.23
C THR A 88 8.52 -1.63 -0.95
N ILE A 89 9.02 -2.58 -1.76
CA ILE A 89 10.24 -2.40 -2.55
C ILE A 89 9.90 -1.60 -3.81
N PHE A 90 10.54 -0.45 -3.99
CA PHE A 90 10.35 0.41 -5.17
C PHE A 90 11.62 0.58 -6.02
N GLY A 91 12.76 0.09 -5.53
CA GLY A 91 14.06 0.22 -6.19
C GLY A 91 15.00 -0.93 -5.83
N LYS A 92 16.15 -0.98 -6.48
CA LYS A 92 17.15 -2.03 -6.22
C LYS A 92 17.75 -1.81 -4.83
N GLY A 93 17.30 -2.60 -3.86
CA GLY A 93 17.78 -2.51 -2.48
C GLY A 93 17.15 -1.38 -1.67
N GLU A 94 16.08 -0.76 -2.18
CA GLU A 94 15.37 0.34 -1.52
C GLU A 94 13.90 0.01 -1.34
N ALA A 95 13.39 0.23 -0.12
CA ALA A 95 12.00 -0.01 0.24
C ALA A 95 11.44 1.11 1.12
N GLU A 96 10.12 1.31 1.08
CA GLU A 96 9.40 2.09 2.08
C GLU A 96 8.77 1.12 3.08
N VAL A 97 8.92 1.42 4.37
CA VAL A 97 8.38 0.63 5.47
C VAL A 97 7.24 1.38 6.13
N ARG A 98 6.13 0.67 6.33
CA ARG A 98 4.94 1.17 6.99
C ARG A 98 4.43 0.17 8.03
N GLY A 99 4.00 0.66 9.17
CA GLY A 99 3.35 -0.14 10.22
C GLY A 99 1.87 0.21 10.35
N LEU A 100 1.00 -0.79 10.40
CA LEU A 100 -0.39 -0.62 10.78
C LEU A 100 -0.49 -0.73 12.30
N THR A 101 -1.02 0.29 12.97
CA THR A 101 -1.21 0.24 14.42
C THR A 101 -2.41 -0.61 14.81
N THR A 102 -2.50 -0.99 16.08
CA THR A 102 -3.69 -1.64 16.66
C THR A 102 -4.97 -0.81 16.50
N ASP A 103 -4.84 0.52 16.38
CA ASP A 103 -5.97 1.44 16.11
C ASP A 103 -6.31 1.56 14.62
N GLY A 104 -5.66 0.78 13.74
CA GLY A 104 -5.87 0.83 12.30
C GLY A 104 -5.21 2.03 11.61
N ILE A 105 -4.26 2.70 12.26
CA ILE A 105 -3.57 3.88 11.70
C ILE A 105 -2.35 3.41 10.91
N ASN A 106 -2.21 3.86 9.67
CA ASN A 106 -1.04 3.58 8.85
C ASN A 106 0.10 4.55 9.17
N SER A 107 1.10 4.07 9.91
CA SER A 107 2.29 4.82 10.30
C SER A 107 3.41 4.61 9.29
N ARG A 108 3.93 5.70 8.73
CA ARG A 108 5.12 5.66 7.85
C ARG A 108 6.38 5.66 8.72
N TRP A 109 7.12 4.56 8.72
CA TRP A 109 8.38 4.45 9.45
C TRP A 109 9.52 5.10 8.67
N GLY A 110 9.54 4.91 7.34
CA GLY A 110 10.46 5.60 6.45
C GLY A 110 11.06 4.70 5.39
N ILE A 111 12.17 5.15 4.82
CA ILE A 111 12.92 4.40 3.81
C ILE A 111 13.86 3.42 4.52
N ALA A 112 13.98 2.22 3.97
CA ALA A 112 14.92 1.21 4.39
C ALA A 112 15.78 0.74 3.21
N THR A 113 17.04 0.43 3.51
CA THR A 113 17.98 -0.15 2.56
C THR A 113 18.20 -1.61 2.90
N ARG A 114 18.22 -2.46 1.88
CA ARG A 114 18.51 -3.89 2.05
C ARG A 114 19.96 -4.05 2.50
N SER A 115 20.20 -4.83 3.55
CA SER A 115 21.55 -5.08 4.04
C SER A 115 22.37 -5.89 3.04
N GLU A 116 23.64 -5.50 2.85
CA GLU A 116 24.60 -6.20 1.99
C GLU A 116 25.17 -7.46 2.66
N THR A 117 25.17 -7.49 3.99
CA THR A 117 25.70 -8.63 4.77
C THR A 117 24.61 -9.65 5.10
N ASP A 118 23.36 -9.21 5.26
CA ASP A 118 22.21 -10.07 5.50
C ASP A 118 21.02 -9.66 4.60
N PRO A 119 20.84 -10.29 3.43
CA PRO A 119 19.78 -9.94 2.50
C PRO A 119 18.35 -10.18 3.02
N ALA A 120 18.17 -10.84 4.18
CA ALA A 120 16.87 -10.93 4.85
C ALA A 120 16.49 -9.63 5.56
N CYS A 121 17.47 -8.75 5.83
CA CYS A 121 17.30 -7.53 6.62
C CYS A 121 17.16 -6.27 5.77
N TRP A 122 16.30 -5.38 6.26
CA TRP A 122 16.03 -4.04 5.77
C TRP A 122 16.31 -3.05 6.91
N VAL A 123 17.23 -2.13 6.67
CA VAL A 123 17.75 -1.21 7.69
C VAL A 123 17.24 0.20 7.38
N GLY A 124 16.47 0.76 8.29
CA GLY A 124 16.01 2.15 8.27
C GLY A 124 16.87 3.05 9.16
N SER A 125 16.45 4.31 9.30
CA SER A 125 17.19 5.30 10.13
C SER A 125 17.15 4.97 11.63
N ASP A 126 16.04 4.39 12.09
CA ASP A 126 15.80 4.09 13.51
C ASP A 126 15.09 2.74 13.73
N PHE A 127 15.11 1.88 12.71
CA PHE A 127 14.55 0.54 12.78
C PHE A 127 15.34 -0.44 11.89
N GLU A 128 15.17 -1.73 12.18
CA GLU A 128 15.69 -2.84 11.40
C GLU A 128 14.61 -3.93 11.34
N ILE A 129 14.40 -4.52 10.17
CA ILE A 129 13.44 -5.60 9.94
C ILE A 129 14.13 -6.73 9.18
N CYS A 130 14.20 -7.91 9.77
CA CYS A 130 14.70 -9.12 9.14
C CYS A 130 13.62 -10.19 9.09
N ALA A 131 13.50 -10.89 7.96
CA ALA A 131 12.59 -12.01 7.79
C ALA A 131 13.31 -13.20 7.14
N TYR A 132 13.50 -14.29 7.90
CA TYR A 132 14.23 -15.50 7.53
C TYR A 132 13.31 -16.66 7.16
#